data_AF-A0A2N5YS25-F1
#
_entry.id   AF-A0A2N5YS25-F1
#
_cell.length_a   1.000
_cell.length_b   1.000
_cell.length_c   1.000
_cell.angle_alpha   90.00
_cell.angle_beta   90.00
_cell.angle_gamma   90.00
#
_symmetry.space_group_name_H-M   'P 1'
#
loop_
_entity.id
_entity.type
_entity.pdbx_description
1 polymer ?
#
loop_
_entity_poly.entity_id
_entity_poly.type
_entity_poly.pdbx_seq_one_letter_code
_entity_poly.pdbx_strand_id
1 'polypeptide(L)' 'MIKNFFDENTGIVRVQRQGDISHEDLINHINELSSKYDYLDKLYVLEDARELFSTFSNNDYVIL' A
#
# COMPACT_ATOMS: atom_id res chain seq x y z
N MET A 1 4.76 1.67 8.93
CA MET A 1 4.06 0.37 9.04
C MET A 1 2.82 0.35 8.17
N ILE A 2 2.60 -0.75 7.43
CA ILE A 2 1.41 -0.99 6.60
C ILE A 2 0.64 -2.20 7.14
N LYS A 3 -0.67 -2.10 7.33
CA LYS A 3 -1.56 -3.17 7.80
C LYS A 3 -2.73 -3.37 6.84
N ASN A 4 -3.08 -4.63 6.58
CA ASN A 4 -4.12 -5.00 5.62
C ASN A 4 -5.23 -5.82 6.30
N PHE A 5 -6.48 -5.47 6.02
CA PHE A 5 -7.66 -6.20 6.49
C PHE A 5 -8.59 -6.45 5.30
N PHE A 6 -8.86 -7.71 4.99
CA PHE A 6 -9.83 -8.07 3.96
C PHE A 6 -11.22 -8.21 4.57
N ASP A 7 -12.20 -7.50 4.03
CA ASP A 7 -13.59 -7.64 4.41
C ASP A 7 -14.30 -8.56 3.41
N GLU A 8 -14.55 -9.80 3.82
CA GLU A 8 -15.20 -10.83 2.98
C GLU A 8 -16.62 -10.46 2.55
N ASN A 9 -17.31 -9.60 3.30
CA ASN A 9 -18.68 -9.21 2.97
C ASN A 9 -18.73 -8.16 1.85
N THR A 10 -17.71 -7.29 1.77
CA THR A 10 -17.66 -6.20 0.79
C THR A 10 -16.65 -6.47 -0.33
N GLY A 11 -15.74 -7.42 -0.17
CA GLY A 11 -14.65 -7.68 -1.10
C GLY A 11 -13.59 -6.56 -1.13
N ILE A 12 -13.57 -5.71 -0.10
CA ILE A 12 -12.67 -4.55 -0.02
C ILE A 12 -11.49 -4.87 0.89
N VAL A 13 -10.28 -4.55 0.44
CA VAL A 13 -9.09 -4.53 1.28
C VAL A 13 -8.96 -3.15 1.93
N ARG A 14 -8.99 -3.09 3.25
CA ARG A 14 -8.67 -1.90 4.02
C ARG A 14 -7.19 -1.88 4.34
N VAL A 15 -6.51 -0.81 3.94
CA VAL A 15 -5.08 -0.61 4.16
C VAL A 15 -4.90 0.54 5.13
N GLN A 16 -4.24 0.29 6.26
CA GLN A 16 -3.85 1.33 7.20
C GLN A 16 -2.34 1.57 7.10
N ARG A 17 -1.96 2.83 6.85
CA ARG A 17 -0.56 3.26 6.76
C ARG A 17 -0.25 4.27 7.87
N GLN A 18 0.77 3.98 8.67
CA GLN A 18 1.18 4.81 9.81
C GLN A 18 2.70 4.94 9.90
N GLY A 19 3.17 6.13 10.28
CA GLY A 19 4.57 6.46 10.47
C GLY A 19 5.33 6.67 9.16
N ASP A 20 6.66 6.57 9.24
CA ASP A 20 7.54 6.66 8.08
C ASP A 20 7.39 5.42 7.20
N ILE A 21 7.09 5.65 5.92
CA ILE A 21 6.97 4.64 4.89
C ILE A 21 7.88 5.05 3.74
N SER A 22 8.81 4.17 3.38
CA SER A 22 9.68 4.39 2.22
C SER A 22 8.94 4.09 0.92
N HIS A 23 9.49 4.56 -0.20
CA HIS A 23 8.99 4.20 -1.52
C HIS A 23 9.06 2.68 -1.79
N GLU A 24 10.12 2.03 -1.32
CA GLU A 24 10.30 0.58 -1.43
C GLU A 24 9.22 -0.20 -0.67
N ASP A 25 8.86 0.25 0.54
CA ASP A 25 7.78 -0.36 1.33
C ASP A 25 6.43 -0.32 0.59
N LEU A 26 6.15 0.78 -0.12
CA LEU A 26 4.94 0.91 -0.93
C LEU A 26 4.94 -0.06 -2.12
N ILE A 27 6.06 -0.17 -2.83
CA ILE A 27 6.18 -1.11 -3.96
C ILE A 27 6.00 -2.55 -3.48
N ASN A 28 6.70 -2.92 -2.40
CA ASN A 28 6.60 -4.27 -1.82
C ASN A 28 5.18 -4.59 -1.38
N HIS A 29 4.50 -3.62 -0.77
CA HIS A 29 3.11 -3.78 -0.36
C HIS A 29 2.15 -3.97 -1.55
N ILE A 30 2.32 -3.21 -2.63
CA ILE A 30 1.51 -3.37 -3.85
C ILE A 30 1.72 -4.75 -4.46
N ASN A 31 2.97 -5.23 -4.51
CA ASN A 31 3.30 -6.56 -5.01
C ASN A 31 2.68 -7.67 -4.15
N GLU A 32 2.67 -7.50 -2.82
CA GLU A 32 2.00 -8.42 -1.89
C GLU A 32 0.49 -8.51 -2.16
N LEU A 33 -0.19 -7.37 -2.30
CA LEU A 33 -1.63 -7.33 -2.61
C LEU A 33 -1.92 -7.97 -3.97
N SER A 34 -1.12 -7.66 -5.00
CA SER A 34 -1.29 -8.22 -6.33
C SER A 34 -1.13 -9.73 -6.34
N SER A 35 -0.15 -10.27 -5.59
CA SER A 35 0.10 -11.71 -5.49
C SER A 35 -1.00 -12.42 -4.69
N LYS A 36 -1.46 -11.82 -3.60
CA LYS A 36 -2.46 -12.43 -2.71
C LYS A 36 -3.87 -12.48 -3.30
N TYR A 37 -4.19 -11.53 -4.18
CA TYR A 37 -5.54 -11.35 -4.72
C TYR A 37 -5.58 -11.46 -6.25
N ASP A 38 -4.60 -12.15 -6.85
CA ASP A 38 -4.47 -12.32 -8.31
C ASP A 38 -5.68 -13.02 -8.96
N TYR A 39 -6.44 -13.79 -8.19
CA TYR A 39 -7.66 -14.48 -8.60
C TYR A 39 -8.87 -13.55 -8.79
N LEU A 40 -8.77 -12.28 -8.37
CA LEU A 40 -9.83 -11.28 -8.55
C LEU A 40 -9.58 -10.47 -9.82
N ASP A 41 -10.61 -10.28 -10.65
CA ASP A 41 -10.55 -9.38 -11.83
C ASP A 41 -10.22 -7.94 -11.43
N LYS A 42 -10.75 -7.50 -10.28
CA LYS A 42 -10.51 -6.18 -9.70
C LYS A 42 -10.42 -6.28 -8.18
N LEU A 43 -9.46 -5.55 -7.62
CA LEU A 43 -9.30 -5.37 -6.19
C LEU A 43 -9.67 -3.94 -5.80
N TYR A 44 -10.66 -3.79 -4.91
CA TYR A 44 -10.99 -2.50 -4.32
C TYR A 44 -10.19 -2.29 -3.04
N VAL A 45 -9.48 -1.17 -2.96
CA VAL A 45 -8.63 -0.83 -1.82
C VAL A 45 -9.13 0.47 -1.19
N LEU A 46 -9.36 0.45 0.12
CA LEU A 46 -9.69 1.63 0.91
C LEU A 46 -8.50 1.96 1.82
N GLU A 47 -7.89 3.13 1.62
CA GLU A 47 -6.69 3.54 2.35
C GLU A 47 -6.98 4.53 3.48
N ASP A 48 -6.48 4.21 4.68
CA ASP A 48 -6.34 5.15 5.79
C ASP A 48 -4.87 5.56 5.91
N ALA A 49 -4.58 6.79 5.51
CA ALA A 49 -3.25 7.39 5.49
C ALA A 49 -3.14 8.66 6.36
N ARG A 50 -4.02 8.82 7.36
CA ARG A 50 -4.08 10.04 8.18
C ARG A 50 -2.82 10.31 9.01
N GLU A 51 -2.02 9.28 9.27
CA GLU A 51 -0.78 9.36 10.06
C GLU A 51 0.45 8.96 9.23
N LEU A 52 0.37 9.14 7.91
CA LEU A 52 1.44 8.76 6.98
C LEU A 52 2.43 9.90 6.75
N PHE A 53 3.72 9.59 6.83
CA PHE A 53 4.81 10.42 6.32
C PHE A 53 5.55 9.64 5.23
N SER A 54 5.58 10.20 4.01
CA SER A 54 6.34 9.62 2.91
C SER A 54 7.73 10.22 2.90
N THR A 55 8.75 9.37 2.99
CA THR A 55 10.14 9.78 2.86
C THR A 55 10.67 9.37 1.49
N PHE A 56 11.43 10.26 0.88
CA PHE A 56 12.06 10.05 -0.40
C PHE A 56 13.56 10.33 -0.25
N SER A 57 14.37 9.55 -0.94
CA SER A 57 15.83 9.66 -1.01
C SER A 57 16.26 10.31 -2.31
N ASN A 58 17.51 10.78 -2.39
CA ASN A 58 18.06 11.35 -3.63
C ASN A 58 18.02 10.38 -4.82
N ASN A 59 17.87 9.07 -4.58
CA ASN A 59 17.73 8.07 -5.62
C ASN A 59 16.29 7.97 -6.17
N ASP A 60 15.31 8.54 -5.48
CA ASP A 60 13.88 8.49 -5.85
C ASP A 60 13.47 9.63 -6.80
N TYR A 61 14.39 10.57 -7.09
CA TYR A 61 14.15 11.67 -8.03
C TYR A 61 15.20 11.68 -9.14
N VAL A 62 14.79 12.01 -10.36
CA VAL A 62 15.73 12.44 -11.40
C VAL A 62 16.24 13.82 -11.00
N ILE A 63 17.50 13.90 -10.56
CA ILE A 63 18.16 15.19 -10.35
C ILE A 63 18.48 15.76 -11.74
N LEU A 64 17.75 16.81 -12.13
CA LEU A 64 17.98 17.59 -13.35
C LEU A 64 19.06 18.65 -13.16
#